data_AF-A0A7S1M5M7-F1
#
_entry.id   AF-A0A7S1M5M7-F1
#
_cell.length_a   1.000
_cell.length_b   1.000
_cell.length_c   1.000
_cell.angle_alpha   90.00
_cell.angle_beta   90.00
_cell.angle_gamma   90.00
#
_symmetry.space_group_name_H-M   'P 1'
#
loop_
_entity.id
_entity.type
_entity.pdbx_description
1 polymer ?
#
loop_
_entity_poly.entity_id
_entity_poly.type
_entity_poly.pdbx_seq_one_letter_code
_entity_poly.pdbx_strand_id
1 'polypeptide(L)'
;MAEALALQPFLGPAPELDLAELRRRASEVEAVLRLACQVPVPESDVDQDSVRSDAADEATAGLEDEAGQQGRGRLTLLGDQVRSLVGMLQPEQAITREQAEAAQSVAEGMSASLAELREAQADEENPDPCVAVLGQWVCDKGDCSLFQDHRTNRLTYEEPLGNGSRLHGFLTKLNGFREEGVAMAWEADLSILDEDEDPWYGPSCGEQPESVGDIQVRYRVGSRLETRIRVDGEDDDWQPPQDWRRQRLSSIPAVDSAEDVFVFGA
;
A
#
# COMPACT_ATOMS: atom_id res chain seq x y z
N MET A 1 16.34 -40.93 37.15
CA MET A 1 15.72 -41.64 36.02
C MET A 1 14.80 -40.65 35.33
N ALA A 2 15.31 -39.96 34.31
CA ALA A 2 14.59 -38.93 33.58
C ALA A 2 14.05 -39.54 32.28
N GLU A 3 12.73 -39.50 32.10
CA GLU A 3 12.04 -39.93 30.89
C GLU A 3 12.41 -39.02 29.72
N ALA A 4 13.04 -39.61 28.71
CA ALA A 4 13.27 -38.99 27.41
C ALA A 4 11.93 -38.97 26.65
N LEU A 5 11.25 -37.83 26.66
CA LEU A 5 10.08 -37.58 25.82
C LEU A 5 10.55 -37.48 24.36
N ALA A 6 10.31 -38.56 23.61
CA ALA A 6 10.56 -38.64 22.19
C ALA A 6 9.65 -37.64 21.43
N LEU A 7 10.23 -36.56 20.94
CA LEU A 7 9.60 -35.67 19.97
C LEU A 7 9.39 -36.46 18.66
N GLN A 8 8.17 -36.95 18.43
CA GLN A 8 7.81 -37.50 17.13
C GLN A 8 7.69 -36.34 16.11
N PRO A 9 8.45 -36.36 15.01
CA PRO A 9 8.28 -35.37 13.95
C PRO A 9 6.91 -35.58 13.28
N PHE A 10 5.98 -34.67 13.52
CA PHE A 10 4.78 -34.49 12.71
C PHE A 10 5.19 -33.93 11.33
N LEU A 11 5.81 -34.77 10.52
CA LEU A 11 5.90 -34.56 9.08
C LEU A 11 4.60 -35.13 8.50
N GLY A 12 3.58 -34.29 8.38
CA GLY A 12 2.41 -34.63 7.58
C GLY A 12 2.84 -34.98 6.15
N PRO A 13 2.09 -35.83 5.44
CA PRO A 13 2.38 -36.12 4.04
C PRO A 13 2.42 -34.81 3.27
N ALA A 14 3.55 -34.53 2.61
CA ALA A 14 3.67 -33.39 1.73
C ALA A 14 2.55 -33.48 0.69
N PRO A 15 1.84 -32.38 0.38
CA PRO A 15 0.82 -32.40 -0.66
C PRO A 15 1.49 -32.86 -1.96
N GLU A 16 1.09 -34.03 -2.46
CA GLU A 16 1.52 -34.52 -3.76
C GLU A 16 0.96 -33.57 -4.81
N LEU A 17 1.80 -32.65 -5.28
CA LEU A 17 1.49 -31.81 -6.42
C LEU A 17 1.43 -32.69 -7.67
N ASP A 18 0.22 -32.89 -8.19
CA ASP A 18 0.00 -33.62 -9.43
C ASP A 18 0.64 -32.87 -10.61
N LEU A 19 1.72 -33.45 -11.13
CA LEU A 19 2.45 -32.91 -12.28
C LEU A 19 1.57 -32.81 -13.54
N ALA A 20 0.54 -33.64 -13.67
CA ALA A 20 -0.39 -33.55 -14.81
C ALA A 20 -1.26 -32.30 -14.69
N GLU A 21 -1.76 -32.00 -13.49
CA GLU A 21 -2.55 -30.81 -13.22
C GLU A 21 -1.75 -29.52 -13.42
N LEU A 22 -0.49 -29.49 -12.94
CA LEU A 22 0.40 -28.35 -13.18
C LEU A 22 0.63 -28.09 -14.68
N ARG A 23 0.84 -29.14 -15.48
CA ARG A 23 1.01 -29.01 -16.94
C ARG A 23 -0.24 -28.51 -17.63
N ARG A 24 -1.42 -28.95 -17.18
CA ARG A 24 -2.71 -28.47 -17.68
C ARG A 24 -2.86 -26.97 -17.43
N ARG A 25 -2.63 -26.53 -16.19
CA ARG A 25 -2.70 -25.11 -15.81
C ARG A 25 -1.69 -24.25 -16.57
N ALA A 26 -0.46 -24.73 -16.73
CA ALA A 26 0.55 -24.02 -17.51
C ALA A 26 0.12 -23.83 -18.98
N SER A 27 -0.45 -24.87 -19.60
CA SER A 27 -0.95 -24.79 -20.98
C SER A 27 -2.14 -23.84 -21.12
N GLU A 28 -3.01 -23.77 -20.11
CA GLU A 28 -4.16 -22.87 -20.10
C GLU A 28 -3.71 -21.40 -19.99
N VAL A 29 -2.77 -21.10 -19.09
CA VAL A 29 -2.19 -19.76 -18.94
C VAL A 29 -1.44 -19.33 -20.20
N GLU A 30 -0.69 -20.22 -20.86
CA GLU A 30 -0.03 -19.92 -22.14
C GLU A 30 -1.05 -19.55 -23.22
N ALA A 31 -2.19 -20.26 -23.29
CA ALA A 31 -3.24 -19.97 -24.26
C ALA A 31 -3.87 -18.58 -24.02
N VAL A 32 -4.11 -18.21 -22.75
CA VAL A 32 -4.65 -16.91 -22.37
C VAL A 32 -3.67 -15.78 -22.73
N LEU A 33 -2.38 -15.94 -22.43
CA LEU A 33 -1.35 -14.95 -22.79
C LEU A 33 -1.24 -14.79 -24.31
N ARG A 34 -1.27 -15.88 -25.07
CA ARG A 34 -1.25 -15.83 -26.54
C ARG A 34 -2.48 -15.12 -27.12
N LEU A 35 -3.63 -15.19 -26.44
CA LEU A 35 -4.82 -14.44 -26.82
C LEU A 35 -4.68 -12.95 -26.47
N ALA A 36 -4.16 -12.62 -25.29
CA ALA A 36 -3.94 -11.24 -24.86
C ALA A 36 -2.98 -10.48 -25.80
N CYS A 37 -1.92 -11.15 -26.29
CA CYS A 37 -0.98 -10.56 -27.25
C CYS A 37 -1.60 -10.26 -28.64
N GLN A 38 -2.78 -10.79 -28.96
CA GLN A 38 -3.49 -10.50 -30.22
C GLN A 38 -4.42 -9.29 -30.11
N VAL A 39 -4.64 -8.76 -28.90
CA VAL A 39 -5.40 -7.52 -28.72
C VAL A 39 -4.58 -6.39 -29.35
N PRO A 40 -5.09 -5.71 -30.40
CA PRO A 40 -4.40 -4.60 -31.01
C PRO A 40 -4.16 -3.54 -29.94
N VAL A 41 -2.89 -3.19 -29.72
CA VAL A 41 -2.56 -2.01 -28.93
C VAL A 41 -3.15 -0.83 -29.71
N PRO A 42 -4.05 -0.02 -29.12
CA PRO A 42 -4.50 1.20 -29.77
C PRO A 42 -3.25 1.97 -30.18
N GLU A 43 -3.19 2.41 -31.44
CA GLU A 43 -2.07 3.23 -31.91
C GLU A 43 -1.97 4.40 -30.95
N SER A 44 -0.91 4.41 -30.14
CA SER A 44 -0.63 5.49 -29.21
C SER A 44 -0.64 6.76 -30.05
N ASP A 45 -1.50 7.72 -29.70
CA ASP A 45 -1.50 9.05 -30.29
C ASP A 45 -0.08 9.60 -30.16
N VAL A 46 0.66 9.49 -31.26
CA VAL A 46 2.07 9.85 -31.35
C VAL A 46 2.14 11.33 -31.04
N ASP A 47 2.90 11.69 -30.01
CA ASP A 47 3.12 13.05 -29.53
C ASP A 47 3.45 14.01 -30.69
N GLN A 48 2.41 14.66 -31.22
CA GLN A 48 2.54 15.90 -31.96
C GLN A 48 2.72 17.01 -30.93
N ASP A 49 3.96 17.23 -30.52
CA ASP A 49 4.55 18.56 -30.34
C ASP A 49 5.73 18.50 -29.37
N SER A 50 6.92 18.32 -29.93
CA SER A 50 8.13 18.88 -29.35
C SER A 50 8.83 19.69 -30.42
N VAL A 51 8.10 20.68 -30.92
CA VAL A 51 8.66 21.76 -31.73
C VAL A 51 9.34 22.73 -30.78
N ARG A 52 10.68 22.67 -30.77
CA ARG A 52 11.63 23.79 -30.60
C ARG A 52 11.19 24.98 -29.74
N SER A 53 11.93 25.21 -28.67
CA SER A 53 12.17 26.56 -28.15
C SER A 53 13.62 26.69 -27.69
N ASP A 54 14.53 26.77 -28.66
CA ASP A 54 15.84 27.41 -28.47
C ASP A 54 15.65 28.92 -28.72
N ALA A 55 15.62 29.70 -27.65
CA ALA A 55 15.89 31.15 -27.60
C ALA A 55 16.08 31.50 -26.11
N ALA A 56 17.28 31.91 -25.67
CA ALA A 56 17.65 33.32 -25.43
C ALA A 56 16.72 33.99 -24.38
N ASP A 57 17.13 34.67 -23.32
CA ASP A 57 18.28 35.52 -23.03
C ASP A 57 18.20 35.78 -21.50
N GLU A 58 19.32 35.85 -20.79
CA GLU A 58 19.92 37.09 -20.27
C GLU A 58 19.18 37.76 -19.08
N ALA A 59 19.90 37.79 -17.95
CA ALA A 59 19.91 38.76 -16.85
C ALA A 59 18.65 39.61 -16.55
N THR A 60 18.19 39.53 -15.30
CA THR A 60 17.89 40.73 -14.48
C THR A 60 17.71 40.34 -13.02
N ALA A 61 18.69 40.70 -12.19
CA ALA A 61 18.55 40.80 -10.75
C ALA A 61 18.31 42.28 -10.41
N GLY A 62 17.21 42.59 -9.73
CA GLY A 62 17.00 43.91 -9.16
C GLY A 62 15.56 44.21 -8.75
N LEU A 63 15.44 44.70 -7.50
CA LEU A 63 14.35 45.49 -6.89
C LEU A 63 13.18 44.65 -6.34
N GLU A 64 13.04 44.51 -5.01
CA GLU A 64 12.58 45.50 -4.02
C GLU A 64 11.09 45.86 -4.14
N ASP A 65 10.38 45.46 -3.08
CA ASP A 65 9.37 46.22 -2.33
C ASP A 65 7.90 46.38 -2.81
N GLU A 66 7.07 46.49 -1.77
CA GLU A 66 5.72 47.06 -1.69
C GLU A 66 4.46 46.27 -2.11
N ALA A 67 3.74 45.87 -1.05
CA ALA A 67 2.36 46.29 -0.74
C ALA A 67 1.36 46.42 -1.90
N GLY A 68 0.43 45.46 -1.99
CA GLY A 68 -0.67 45.47 -2.94
C GLY A 68 -1.96 44.89 -2.37
N GLN A 69 -2.57 45.65 -1.47
CA GLN A 69 -3.90 45.41 -0.92
C GLN A 69 -4.97 45.75 -1.98
N GLN A 70 -5.52 44.77 -2.71
CA GLN A 70 -6.77 44.95 -3.48
C GLN A 70 -7.29 43.62 -4.03
N GLY A 71 -8.59 43.35 -3.86
CA GLY A 71 -9.26 42.27 -4.60
C GLY A 71 -10.33 41.47 -3.87
N ARG A 72 -11.21 42.11 -3.10
CA ARG A 72 -12.49 41.51 -2.67
C ARG A 72 -13.40 41.35 -3.91
N GLY A 73 -13.19 40.28 -4.67
CA GLY A 73 -14.01 39.85 -5.79
C GLY A 73 -15.22 39.05 -5.31
N ARG A 74 -16.34 39.75 -5.19
CA ARG A 74 -17.67 39.24 -4.88
C ARG A 74 -18.23 38.46 -6.08
N LEU A 75 -18.23 37.12 -6.01
CA LEU A 75 -18.97 36.24 -6.92
C LEU A 75 -20.06 35.50 -6.13
N THR A 76 -21.13 36.23 -5.84
CA THR A 76 -22.43 35.66 -5.47
C THR A 76 -23.30 35.71 -6.72
N LEU A 77 -23.52 34.58 -7.38
CA LEU A 77 -24.65 34.30 -8.30
C LEU A 77 -24.28 33.06 -9.09
N LEU A 78 -24.73 31.88 -8.65
CA LEU A 78 -25.08 30.71 -9.47
C LEU A 78 -25.61 29.56 -8.57
N GLY A 79 -26.32 29.90 -7.47
CA GLY A 79 -26.85 28.93 -6.51
C GLY A 79 -28.32 28.53 -6.71
N ASP A 80 -29.01 29.05 -7.74
CA ASP A 80 -30.48 28.96 -7.82
C ASP A 80 -31.04 28.18 -9.03
N GLN A 81 -30.21 27.57 -9.89
CA GLN A 81 -30.72 26.87 -11.08
C GLN A 81 -30.73 25.34 -11.04
N VAL A 82 -30.15 24.68 -10.02
CA VAL A 82 -30.21 23.20 -9.92
C VAL A 82 -31.46 22.71 -9.17
N ARG A 83 -32.22 23.61 -8.53
CA ARG A 83 -33.43 23.23 -7.76
C ARG A 83 -34.72 23.15 -8.58
N SER A 84 -34.65 23.28 -9.92
CA SER A 84 -35.82 23.28 -10.81
C SER A 84 -36.13 21.95 -11.52
N LEU A 85 -35.34 20.89 -11.31
CA LEU A 85 -35.55 19.59 -11.98
C LEU A 85 -36.08 18.46 -11.08
N VAL A 86 -36.24 18.69 -9.78
CA VAL A 86 -36.83 17.70 -8.83
C VAL A 86 -38.35 17.91 -8.65
N GLY A 87 -38.97 18.80 -9.42
CA GLY A 87 -40.39 19.17 -9.30
C GLY A 87 -41.38 18.39 -10.18
N MET A 88 -40.94 17.44 -11.01
CA MET A 88 -41.82 16.76 -11.98
C MET A 88 -41.97 15.24 -11.77
N LEU A 89 -41.59 14.70 -10.62
CA LEU A 89 -41.96 13.32 -10.28
C LEU A 89 -43.34 13.34 -9.62
N GLN A 90 -44.34 12.98 -10.43
CA GLN A 90 -45.74 12.86 -10.05
C GLN A 90 -45.89 11.87 -8.87
N PRO A 91 -46.46 12.30 -7.73
CA PRO A 91 -46.64 11.44 -6.57
C PRO A 91 -48.00 10.72 -6.63
N GLU A 92 -48.28 9.93 -7.67
CA GLU A 92 -49.55 9.18 -7.75
C GLU A 92 -49.43 7.77 -8.33
N GLN A 93 -48.28 7.13 -8.17
CA GLN A 93 -48.25 5.66 -8.20
C GLN A 93 -48.14 5.18 -6.76
N ALA A 94 -49.30 5.03 -6.12
CA ALA A 94 -49.40 4.32 -4.86
C ALA A 94 -48.87 2.90 -5.12
N ILE A 95 -47.62 2.68 -4.73
CA ILE A 95 -47.02 1.35 -4.66
C ILE A 95 -47.99 0.53 -3.82
N THR A 96 -48.64 -0.42 -4.47
CA THR A 96 -49.59 -1.28 -3.76
C THR A 96 -48.81 -2.03 -2.69
N ARG A 97 -49.45 -2.27 -1.53
CA ARG A 97 -48.81 -2.97 -0.41
C ARG A 97 -48.15 -4.28 -0.85
N GLU A 98 -48.72 -4.95 -1.85
CA GLU A 98 -48.21 -6.16 -2.47
C GLU A 98 -46.87 -5.95 -3.21
N GLN A 99 -46.67 -4.81 -3.90
CA GLN A 99 -45.40 -4.47 -4.53
C GLN A 99 -44.33 -4.07 -3.52
N ALA A 100 -44.72 -3.45 -2.39
CA ALA A 100 -43.80 -3.15 -1.29
C ALA A 100 -43.34 -4.44 -0.57
N GLU A 101 -44.25 -5.39 -0.32
CA GLU A 101 -43.92 -6.69 0.27
C GLU A 101 -43.04 -7.55 -0.66
N ALA A 102 -43.26 -7.49 -1.99
CA ALA A 102 -42.40 -8.14 -2.98
C ALA A 102 -40.98 -7.54 -3.04
N ALA A 103 -40.85 -6.20 -2.99
CA ALA A 103 -39.54 -5.55 -2.96
C ALA A 103 -38.76 -5.85 -1.67
N GLN A 104 -39.46 -6.00 -0.54
CA GLN A 104 -38.85 -6.33 0.74
C GLN A 104 -38.33 -7.78 0.77
N SER A 105 -39.09 -8.73 0.20
CA SER A 105 -38.64 -10.12 0.03
C SER A 105 -37.40 -10.26 -0.88
N VAL A 106 -37.31 -9.46 -1.95
CA VAL A 106 -36.15 -9.47 -2.86
C VAL A 106 -34.92 -8.84 -2.20
N ALA A 107 -35.08 -7.77 -1.41
CA ALA A 107 -34.00 -7.15 -0.65
C ALA A 107 -33.43 -8.08 0.44
N GLU A 108 -34.28 -8.82 1.15
CA GLU A 108 -33.85 -9.82 2.14
C GLU A 108 -33.14 -11.02 1.49
N GLY A 109 -33.60 -11.45 0.30
CA GLY A 109 -32.92 -12.48 -0.49
C GLY A 109 -31.53 -12.03 -0.99
N MET A 110 -31.39 -10.79 -1.48
CA MET A 110 -30.08 -10.25 -1.92
C MET A 110 -29.13 -10.00 -0.74
N SER A 111 -29.65 -9.63 0.44
CA SER A 111 -28.86 -9.49 1.67
C SER A 111 -28.28 -10.83 2.14
N ALA A 112 -29.06 -11.91 2.06
CA ALA A 112 -28.61 -13.25 2.44
C ALA A 112 -27.55 -13.79 1.46
N SER A 113 -27.75 -13.62 0.14
CA SER A 113 -26.75 -14.04 -0.85
C SER A 113 -25.46 -13.20 -0.83
N LEU A 114 -25.51 -11.93 -0.45
CA LEU A 114 -24.31 -11.11 -0.21
C LEU A 114 -23.56 -11.51 1.07
N ALA A 115 -24.26 -12.02 2.08
CA ALA A 115 -23.62 -12.55 3.29
C ALA A 115 -22.89 -13.88 3.00
N GLU A 116 -23.51 -14.79 2.25
CA GLU A 116 -22.90 -16.07 1.85
C GLU A 116 -21.73 -15.89 0.87
N LEU A 117 -21.79 -14.93 -0.05
CA LEU A 117 -20.66 -14.56 -0.92
C LEU A 117 -19.49 -13.91 -0.15
N ARG A 118 -19.77 -13.24 0.98
CA ARG A 118 -18.75 -12.59 1.82
C ARG A 118 -18.06 -13.56 2.77
N GLU A 119 -18.75 -14.63 3.20
CA GLU A 119 -18.12 -15.74 3.93
C GLU A 119 -17.25 -16.61 3.02
N ALA A 120 -17.67 -16.85 1.77
CA ALA A 120 -16.87 -17.62 0.81
C ALA A 120 -15.58 -16.89 0.34
N GLN A 121 -15.47 -15.57 0.53
CA GLN A 121 -14.25 -14.80 0.23
C GLN A 121 -13.28 -14.68 1.42
N ALA A 122 -13.64 -15.18 2.61
CA ALA A 122 -12.78 -15.05 3.80
C ALA A 122 -11.75 -16.19 3.96
N ASP A 123 -11.91 -17.31 3.25
CA ASP A 123 -11.09 -18.52 3.43
C ASP A 123 -10.01 -18.75 2.35
N GLU A 124 -9.97 -17.97 1.25
CA GLU A 124 -9.06 -18.26 0.11
C GLU A 124 -7.91 -17.27 -0.15
N GLU A 125 -7.79 -16.17 0.59
CA GLU A 125 -6.58 -15.36 0.57
C GLU A 125 -6.07 -15.21 2.00
N ASN A 126 -5.32 -16.21 2.46
CA ASN A 126 -4.21 -15.90 3.37
C ASN A 126 -3.07 -15.42 2.47
N PRO A 127 -2.98 -14.10 2.17
CA PRO A 127 -1.92 -13.58 1.32
C PRO A 127 -0.60 -14.08 1.89
N ASP A 128 0.36 -14.40 1.00
CA ASP A 128 1.71 -14.73 1.42
C ASP A 128 2.11 -13.74 2.53
N PRO A 129 2.48 -14.20 3.73
CA PRO A 129 2.73 -13.31 4.84
C PRO A 129 3.85 -12.30 4.52
N CYS A 130 4.67 -12.54 3.48
CA CYS A 130 5.62 -11.57 2.93
C CYS A 130 4.94 -10.37 2.27
N VAL A 131 3.77 -10.55 1.65
CA VAL A 131 2.95 -9.49 1.08
C VAL A 131 2.14 -8.80 2.18
N ALA A 132 1.64 -9.58 3.14
CA ALA A 132 0.82 -9.08 4.25
C ALA A 132 1.55 -8.13 5.20
N VAL A 133 2.89 -8.12 5.18
CA VAL A 133 3.72 -7.21 6.00
C VAL A 133 3.99 -5.87 5.32
N LEU A 134 3.83 -5.77 3.98
CA LEU A 134 4.17 -4.57 3.20
C LEU A 134 3.18 -3.43 3.45
N GLY A 135 3.66 -2.21 3.59
CA GLY A 135 2.86 -0.99 3.73
C GLY A 135 3.40 -0.06 4.81
N GLN A 136 2.62 0.98 5.10
CA GLN A 136 2.91 1.95 6.16
C GLN A 136 2.27 1.50 7.48
N TRP A 137 3.03 1.67 8.56
CA TRP A 137 2.72 1.23 9.90
C TRP A 137 2.89 2.42 10.84
N VAL A 138 1.95 2.59 11.77
CA VAL A 138 1.94 3.71 12.72
C VAL A 138 1.89 3.21 14.15
N CYS A 139 2.61 3.88 15.03
CA CYS A 139 2.55 3.71 16.47
C CYS A 139 2.33 5.08 17.14
N ASP A 140 2.44 5.12 18.47
CA ASP A 140 2.36 6.35 19.26
C ASP A 140 3.63 7.21 19.16
N LYS A 141 4.77 6.61 18.81
CA LYS A 141 6.07 7.30 18.70
C LYS A 141 6.38 7.83 17.30
N GLY A 142 5.77 7.26 16.26
CA GLY A 142 6.08 7.58 14.87
C GLY A 142 5.45 6.63 13.86
N ASP A 143 5.93 6.68 12.64
CA ASP A 143 5.54 5.81 11.53
C ASP A 143 6.75 5.11 10.93
N CYS A 144 6.53 3.94 10.32
CA CYS A 144 7.55 3.21 9.59
C CYS A 144 6.94 2.55 8.35
N SER A 145 7.79 2.22 7.40
CA SER A 145 7.41 1.62 6.12
C SER A 145 8.14 0.32 5.89
N LEU A 146 7.38 -0.69 5.46
CA LEU A 146 7.90 -1.97 4.99
C LEU A 146 7.56 -2.12 3.52
N PHE A 147 8.56 -2.24 2.65
CA PHE A 147 8.34 -2.36 1.22
C PHE A 147 9.34 -3.31 0.57
N GLN A 148 9.03 -3.74 -0.65
CA GLN A 148 9.95 -4.54 -1.44
C GLN A 148 10.80 -3.59 -2.29
N ASP A 149 12.12 -3.60 -2.08
CA ASP A 149 13.05 -2.82 -2.88
C ASP A 149 13.04 -3.33 -4.33
N HIS A 150 12.75 -2.44 -5.28
CA HIS A 150 12.67 -2.74 -6.71
C HIS A 150 13.99 -3.23 -7.32
N ARG A 151 15.14 -2.82 -6.76
CA ARG A 151 16.48 -3.15 -7.26
C ARG A 151 16.96 -4.49 -6.77
N THR A 152 16.71 -4.82 -5.50
CA THR A 152 17.21 -6.06 -4.86
C THR A 152 16.14 -7.11 -4.62
N ASN A 153 14.86 -6.77 -4.79
CA ASN A 153 13.70 -7.56 -4.39
C ASN A 153 13.71 -7.99 -2.90
N ARG A 154 14.50 -7.32 -2.06
CA ARG A 154 14.57 -7.57 -0.61
C ARG A 154 13.47 -6.79 0.10
N LEU A 155 13.02 -7.32 1.23
CA LEU A 155 12.15 -6.59 2.14
C LEU A 155 12.98 -5.53 2.85
N THR A 156 12.49 -4.29 2.89
CA THR A 156 13.19 -3.14 3.46
C THR A 156 12.37 -2.53 4.57
N TYR A 157 13.04 -2.12 5.64
CA TYR A 157 12.51 -1.29 6.72
C TYR A 157 12.99 0.14 6.57
N GLU A 158 12.08 1.09 6.72
CA GLU A 158 12.40 2.52 6.75
C GLU A 158 11.60 3.25 7.84
N GLU A 159 12.25 4.13 8.60
CA GLU A 159 11.61 4.98 9.63
C GLU A 159 12.19 6.41 9.57
N PRO A 160 11.37 7.45 9.32
CA PRO A 160 11.84 8.83 9.28
C PRO A 160 12.21 9.34 10.68
N LEU A 161 13.33 10.06 10.79
CA LEU A 161 13.82 10.63 12.06
C LEU A 161 13.43 12.10 12.27
N GLY A 162 12.71 12.71 11.32
CA GLY A 162 12.18 14.08 11.41
C GLY A 162 13.16 15.20 11.06
N ASN A 163 14.43 14.89 10.82
CA ASN A 163 15.49 15.82 10.40
C ASN A 163 15.84 15.70 8.89
N GLY A 164 14.99 15.02 8.11
CA GLY A 164 15.29 14.64 6.72
C GLY A 164 16.02 13.29 6.61
N SER A 165 16.75 12.86 7.64
CA SER A 165 17.36 11.53 7.69
C SER A 165 16.32 10.45 8.01
N ARG A 166 16.66 9.21 7.68
CA ARG A 166 15.83 8.02 7.90
C ARG A 166 16.68 6.83 8.36
N LEU A 167 16.09 6.00 9.21
CA LEU A 167 16.63 4.71 9.59
C LEU A 167 16.28 3.70 8.49
N HIS A 168 17.25 2.96 7.98
CA HIS A 168 17.07 2.04 6.86
C HIS A 168 17.76 0.69 7.11
N GLY A 169 17.11 -0.41 6.74
CA GLY A 169 17.69 -1.75 6.85
C GLY A 169 17.06 -2.77 5.90
N PHE A 170 17.88 -3.69 5.35
CA PHE A 170 17.40 -4.78 4.51
C PHE A 170 17.08 -6.04 5.32
N LEU A 171 15.80 -6.35 5.45
CA LEU A 171 15.27 -7.43 6.27
C LEU A 171 15.59 -8.82 5.70
N THR A 172 16.14 -9.67 6.57
CA THR A 172 16.44 -11.07 6.31
C THR A 172 15.49 -11.95 7.12
N LYS A 173 14.79 -12.87 6.44
CA LYS A 173 13.81 -13.75 7.10
C LYS A 173 14.51 -14.72 8.06
N LEU A 174 14.04 -14.76 9.31
CA LEU A 174 14.53 -15.69 10.32
C LEU A 174 13.90 -17.08 10.11
N ASN A 175 14.60 -17.93 9.37
CA ASN A 175 14.15 -19.28 9.09
C ASN A 175 14.07 -20.12 10.38
N GLY A 176 12.93 -20.78 10.60
CA GLY A 176 12.73 -21.65 11.76
C GLY A 176 12.34 -20.93 13.06
N PHE A 177 12.18 -19.61 13.04
CA PHE A 177 11.62 -18.86 14.17
C PHE A 177 10.18 -19.33 14.45
N ARG A 178 9.92 -19.76 15.68
CA ARG A 178 8.59 -20.19 16.13
C ARG A 178 8.32 -19.60 17.51
N GLU A 179 7.40 -18.66 17.55
CA GLU A 179 6.83 -18.10 18.77
C GLU A 179 5.30 -18.09 18.62
N GLU A 180 4.58 -18.38 19.70
CA GLU A 180 3.13 -18.44 19.66
C GLU A 180 2.54 -17.09 19.23
N GLY A 181 1.67 -17.11 18.20
CA GLY A 181 1.04 -15.92 17.65
C GLY A 181 1.92 -15.08 16.70
N VAL A 182 3.17 -15.46 16.46
CA VAL A 182 4.05 -14.82 15.45
C VAL A 182 4.03 -15.65 14.17
N ALA A 183 3.52 -15.06 13.09
CA ALA A 183 3.44 -15.71 11.78
C ALA A 183 4.79 -15.70 11.04
N MET A 184 5.56 -14.61 11.16
CA MET A 184 6.91 -14.48 10.61
C MET A 184 7.77 -13.51 11.41
N ALA A 185 9.09 -13.68 11.31
CA ALA A 185 10.07 -12.76 11.86
C ALA A 185 11.21 -12.50 10.87
N TRP A 186 11.77 -11.29 10.96
CA TRP A 186 12.91 -10.83 10.17
C TRP A 186 13.89 -10.07 11.07
N GLU A 187 15.12 -9.96 10.61
CA GLU A 187 16.19 -9.21 11.25
C GLU A 187 16.98 -8.40 10.21
N ALA A 188 17.49 -7.23 10.59
CA ALA A 188 18.38 -6.42 9.77
C ALA A 188 19.34 -5.59 10.62
N ASP A 189 20.51 -5.31 10.06
CA ASP A 189 21.35 -4.20 10.49
C ASP A 189 20.70 -2.89 10.03
N LEU A 190 20.74 -1.87 10.89
CA LEU A 190 20.20 -0.54 10.65
C LEU A 190 21.31 0.46 10.38
N SER A 191 21.11 1.32 9.39
CA SER A 191 21.96 2.48 9.13
C SER A 191 21.10 3.74 9.06
N ILE A 192 21.68 4.89 9.36
CA ILE A 192 21.03 6.20 9.16
C ILE A 192 21.47 6.71 7.79
N LEU A 193 20.49 7.06 6.96
CA LEU A 193 20.70 7.67 5.65
C LEU A 193 20.14 9.09 5.66
N ASP A 194 20.86 10.04 5.06
CA ASP A 194 20.35 11.40 4.86
C ASP A 194 19.28 11.45 3.75
N GLU A 195 18.54 12.57 3.65
CA GLU A 195 17.39 12.74 2.75
C GLU A 195 17.72 12.36 1.29
N ASP A 196 18.90 12.77 0.83
CA ASP A 196 19.39 12.55 -0.54
C ASP A 196 20.31 11.32 -0.68
N GLU A 197 20.50 10.54 0.38
CA GLU A 197 21.39 9.37 0.37
C GLU A 197 20.66 8.11 -0.08
N ASP A 198 21.22 7.43 -1.08
CA ASP A 198 20.72 6.15 -1.59
C ASP A 198 21.09 4.98 -0.65
N PRO A 199 20.25 3.94 -0.55
CA PRO A 199 20.62 2.72 0.15
C PRO A 199 21.93 2.09 -0.38
N TRP A 200 22.74 1.55 0.53
CA TRP A 200 23.98 0.88 0.14
C TRP A 200 23.71 -0.52 -0.42
N TYR A 201 23.89 -0.68 -1.73
CA TYR A 201 23.66 -1.94 -2.43
C TYR A 201 24.89 -2.85 -2.54
N GLY A 202 26.03 -2.43 -2.00
CA GLY A 202 27.29 -3.16 -2.05
C GLY A 202 28.49 -2.25 -2.35
N PRO A 203 29.71 -2.80 -2.45
CA PRO A 203 30.94 -2.02 -2.58
C PRO A 203 31.03 -1.08 -3.79
N SER A 204 30.17 -1.27 -4.80
CA SER A 204 30.05 -0.34 -5.93
C SER A 204 29.35 0.97 -5.60
N CYS A 205 28.65 1.04 -4.46
CA CYS A 205 27.90 2.21 -3.98
C CYS A 205 28.69 3.04 -2.96
N GLY A 206 30.03 2.94 -2.98
CA GLY A 206 30.90 3.64 -2.03
C GLY A 206 31.16 2.86 -0.75
N GLU A 207 31.56 3.58 0.28
CA GLU A 207 31.81 3.01 1.61
C GLU A 207 30.50 2.51 2.23
N GLN A 208 30.58 1.39 2.95
CA GLN A 208 29.41 0.85 3.65
C GLN A 208 29.04 1.82 4.78
N PRO A 209 27.76 2.26 4.89
CA PRO A 209 27.33 3.11 5.97
C PRO A 209 27.52 2.41 7.32
N GLU A 210 27.79 3.20 8.36
CA GLU A 210 27.95 2.69 9.71
C GLU A 210 26.64 2.06 10.19
N SER A 211 26.74 0.88 10.82
CA SER A 211 25.58 0.26 11.46
C SER A 211 25.36 0.93 12.80
N VAL A 212 24.14 1.40 13.05
CA VAL A 212 23.74 2.02 14.33
C VAL A 212 23.06 1.02 15.26
N GLY A 213 22.76 -0.19 14.79
CA GLY A 213 22.12 -1.22 15.59
C GLY A 213 21.44 -2.29 14.77
N ASP A 214 20.67 -3.14 15.45
CA ASP A 214 19.89 -4.21 14.86
C ASP A 214 18.39 -3.96 15.05
N ILE A 215 17.59 -4.41 14.10
CA ILE A 215 16.13 -4.48 14.24
C ILE A 215 15.65 -5.91 14.08
N GLN A 216 14.69 -6.28 14.92
CA GLN A 216 13.88 -7.48 14.73
C GLN A 216 12.43 -7.08 14.48
N VAL A 217 11.89 -7.53 13.35
CA VAL A 217 10.51 -7.28 12.94
C VAL A 217 9.72 -8.57 13.05
N ARG A 218 8.59 -8.54 13.74
CA ARG A 218 7.71 -9.70 13.98
C ARG A 218 6.31 -9.40 13.49
N TYR A 219 5.83 -10.18 12.53
CA TYR A 219 4.45 -10.09 12.06
C TYR A 219 3.57 -11.07 12.84
N ARG A 220 2.60 -10.54 13.59
CA ARG A 220 1.67 -11.32 14.41
C ARG A 220 0.34 -11.52 13.68
N VAL A 221 -0.38 -12.57 14.08
CA VAL A 221 -1.74 -12.84 13.60
C VAL A 221 -2.66 -11.63 13.89
N GLY A 222 -3.52 -11.27 12.94
CA GLY A 222 -4.41 -10.11 13.07
C GLY A 222 -3.81 -8.78 12.58
N SER A 223 -2.86 -8.83 11.64
CA SER A 223 -2.27 -7.65 10.99
C SER A 223 -1.62 -6.68 11.97
N ARG A 224 -0.87 -7.22 12.94
CA ARG A 224 -0.06 -6.45 13.87
C ARG A 224 1.41 -6.67 13.57
N LEU A 225 2.17 -5.59 13.65
CA LEU A 225 3.61 -5.62 13.48
C LEU A 225 4.23 -5.25 14.83
N GLU A 226 5.20 -6.04 15.29
CA GLU A 226 5.99 -5.75 16.48
C GLU A 226 7.44 -5.54 16.06
N THR A 227 8.08 -4.47 16.52
CA THR A 227 9.51 -4.26 16.30
C THR A 227 10.26 -4.25 17.64
N ARG A 228 11.52 -4.68 17.60
CA ARG A 228 12.50 -4.52 18.68
C ARG A 228 13.78 -4.00 18.06
N ILE A 229 14.41 -3.04 18.73
CA ILE A 229 15.66 -2.45 18.28
C ILE A 229 16.70 -2.69 19.36
N ARG A 230 17.94 -2.90 18.96
CA ARG A 230 19.12 -2.91 19.83
C ARG A 230 20.12 -1.94 19.23
N VAL A 231 20.37 -0.81 19.89
CA VAL A 231 21.29 0.22 19.41
C VAL A 231 22.73 -0.18 19.75
N ASP A 232 23.61 -0.18 18.74
CA ASP A 232 25.01 -0.56 18.96
C ASP A 232 25.72 0.47 19.85
N GLY A 233 26.48 -0.02 20.83
CA GLY A 233 27.18 0.80 21.82
C GLY A 233 26.31 1.47 22.90
N GLU A 234 24.98 1.49 22.76
CA GLU A 234 24.06 2.05 23.77
C GLU A 234 23.30 0.95 24.54
N ASP A 235 22.85 -0.10 23.85
CA ASP A 235 22.02 -1.16 24.44
C ASP A 235 22.79 -2.48 24.63
N ASP A 236 22.75 -3.03 25.85
CA ASP A 236 23.28 -4.38 26.14
C ASP A 236 22.34 -5.51 25.67
N ASP A 237 21.04 -5.23 25.49
CA ASP A 237 19.99 -6.19 25.12
C ASP A 237 18.91 -5.50 24.28
N TRP A 238 18.01 -6.29 23.70
CA TRP A 238 16.88 -5.79 22.92
C TRP A 238 15.97 -4.88 23.75
N GLN A 239 15.62 -3.73 23.19
CA GLN A 239 14.61 -2.85 23.76
C GLN A 239 13.23 -3.55 23.82
N PRO A 240 12.32 -3.08 24.68
CA PRO A 240 10.96 -3.62 24.77
C PRO A 240 10.24 -3.59 23.41
N PRO A 241 9.40 -4.60 23.13
CA PRO A 241 8.64 -4.66 21.88
C PRO A 241 7.72 -3.46 21.70
N GLN A 242 7.74 -2.91 20.49
CA GLN A 242 6.87 -1.82 20.05
C GLN A 242 5.81 -2.33 19.10
N ASP A 243 4.54 -2.14 19.45
CA ASP A 243 3.39 -2.52 18.64
C ASP A 243 3.05 -1.43 17.61
N TRP A 244 2.90 -1.85 16.35
CA TRP A 244 2.49 -1.01 15.24
C TRP A 244 1.17 -1.47 14.67
N ARG A 245 0.40 -0.50 14.19
CA ARG A 245 -0.87 -0.72 13.52
C ARG A 245 -0.73 -0.34 12.07
N ARG A 246 -1.24 -1.18 11.18
CA ARG A 246 -1.28 -0.86 9.76
C ARG A 246 -2.03 0.45 9.58
N GLN A 247 -1.38 1.43 8.96
CA GLN A 247 -2.05 2.65 8.57
C GLN A 247 -3.07 2.27 7.53
N ARG A 248 -4.35 2.32 7.92
CA ARG A 248 -5.41 2.28 6.93
C ARG A 248 -5.18 3.54 6.10
N LEU A 249 -4.96 3.38 4.80
CA LEU A 249 -5.08 4.48 3.86
C LEU A 249 -6.44 5.09 4.17
N SER A 250 -6.43 6.20 4.92
CA SER A 250 -7.63 6.96 5.21
C SER A 250 -8.16 7.26 3.84
N SER A 251 -9.32 6.68 3.52
CA SER A 251 -9.99 6.79 2.24
C SER A 251 -9.76 8.22 1.77
N ILE A 252 -9.01 8.39 0.68
CA ILE A 252 -8.63 9.70 0.14
C ILE A 252 -9.89 10.56 0.31
N PRO A 253 -9.86 11.64 1.12
CA PRO A 253 -11.06 12.43 1.35
C PRO A 253 -11.57 12.74 -0.04
N ALA A 254 -12.78 12.23 -0.35
CA ALA A 254 -13.33 12.27 -1.70
C ALA A 254 -13.06 13.68 -2.19
N VAL A 255 -12.18 13.80 -3.20
CA VAL A 255 -11.73 15.10 -3.70
C VAL A 255 -13.02 15.80 -4.07
N ASP A 256 -13.46 16.70 -3.20
CA ASP A 256 -14.66 17.47 -3.40
C ASP A 256 -14.35 18.18 -4.70
N SER A 257 -15.07 17.77 -5.75
CA SER A 257 -14.72 18.02 -7.14
C SER A 257 -14.98 19.49 -7.46
N ALA A 258 -14.28 20.38 -6.78
CA ALA A 258 -14.25 21.79 -7.04
C ALA A 258 -13.25 22.00 -8.17
N GLU A 259 -13.73 21.72 -9.39
CA GLU A 259 -13.43 22.42 -10.64
C GLU A 259 -12.10 23.19 -10.72
N ASP A 260 -10.94 22.55 -10.50
CA ASP A 260 -9.68 23.10 -11.00
C ASP A 260 -9.57 22.72 -12.48
N VAL A 261 -10.19 23.57 -13.30
CA VAL A 261 -10.08 23.54 -14.76
C VAL A 261 -8.65 23.90 -15.12
N PHE A 262 -7.83 22.89 -15.40
CA PHE A 262 -6.53 23.09 -16.03
C PHE A 262 -6.76 23.60 -17.46
N VAL A 263 -6.70 24.91 -17.66
CA VAL A 263 -6.69 25.53 -18.98
C VAL A 263 -5.29 25.38 -19.55
N PHE A 264 -5.11 24.46 -20.50
CA PHE A 264 -3.94 24.46 -21.37
C PHE A 264 -4.12 25.60 -22.37
N GLY A 265 -3.23 26.59 -22.29
CA GLY A 265 -3.20 27.73 -23.20
C GLY A 265 -2.90 27.31 -24.64
N ALA A 266 -3.55 28.01 -25.58
CA ALA A 266 -3.46 27.83 -27.02
C ALA A 266 -2.26 28.57 -27.65
#